data_AF-A0ABD5TAY9-F1
#
_entry.id   AF-A0ABD5TAY9-F1
#
_cell.length_a   1.000
_cell.length_b   1.000
_cell.length_c   1.000
_cell.angle_alpha   90.00
_cell.angle_beta   90.00
_cell.angle_gamma   90.00
#
_symmetry.space_group_name_H-M   'P 1'
#
loop_
_entity.id
_entity.type
_entity.pdbx_description
1 polymer ?
#
loop_
_entity_poly.entity_id
_entity_poly.type
_entity_poly.pdbx_seq_one_letter_code
_entity_poly.pdbx_strand_id
1 'polypeptide(L)' 'MEIVDRATFTCDDCGASAPSFGIEYDDLGYPVCPGCDHVVGPLARRRADASTRRRVS' A
#
# COMPACT_ATOMS: atom_id res chain seq x y z
N MET A 1 -25.85 17.32 -6.67
CA MET A 1 -24.40 17.56 -6.48
C MET A 1 -23.79 16.23 -6.15
N GLU A 2 -23.18 15.56 -7.14
CA GLU A 2 -22.63 14.21 -6.97
C GLU A 2 -21.11 14.30 -7.02
N ILE A 3 -20.50 14.65 -5.89
CA ILE A 3 -19.07 14.42 -5.71
C ILE A 3 -18.88 12.97 -5.31
N VAL A 4 -19.00 12.05 -6.28
CA VAL A 4 -18.48 10.69 -6.08
C VAL A 4 -16.98 10.77 -6.33
N ASP A 5 -16.26 11.33 -5.36
CA ASP A 5 -14.80 11.23 -5.33
C ASP A 5 -14.48 9.73 -5.16
N ARG A 6 -14.29 9.04 -6.28
CA ARG A 6 -13.87 7.64 -6.29
C ARG A 6 -12.41 7.63 -5.91
N ALA A 7 -12.15 7.71 -4.62
CA ALA A 7 -10.82 7.56 -4.06
C ALA A 7 -10.15 6.35 -4.72
N THR A 8 -9.00 6.59 -5.34
CA THR A 8 -8.21 5.57 -6.02
C THR A 8 -7.01 5.27 -5.16
N PHE A 9 -6.85 4.00 -4.82
CA PHE A 9 -5.66 3.50 -4.15
C PHE A 9 -4.57 3.27 -5.19
N THR A 10 -3.34 3.67 -4.86
CA THR A 10 -2.15 3.38 -5.66
C THR A 10 -1.09 2.76 -4.73
N CYS A 11 -0.56 1.60 -5.12
CA CYS A 11 0.51 0.94 -4.41
C CYS A 11 1.86 1.57 -4.77
N ASP A 12 2.63 1.99 -3.77
CA ASP A 12 3.97 2.57 -3.93
C ASP A 12 5.03 1.52 -4.29
N ASP A 13 4.76 0.24 -4.02
CA ASP A 13 5.71 -0.87 -4.21
C ASP A 13 5.67 -1.45 -5.63
N CYS A 14 4.48 -1.81 -6.13
CA CYS A 14 4.30 -2.40 -7.45
C CYS A 14 3.63 -1.46 -8.48
N GLY A 15 3.15 -0.29 -8.07
CA GLY A 15 2.49 0.68 -8.93
C GLY A 15 1.03 0.35 -9.29
N ALA A 16 0.45 -0.72 -8.73
CA ALA A 16 -0.94 -1.10 -9.00
C ALA A 16 -1.92 -0.03 -8.53
N SER A 17 -2.94 0.26 -9.35
CA SER A 17 -4.02 1.19 -9.02
C SER A 17 -5.38 0.49 -9.03
N ALA A 18 -6.19 0.76 -8.01
CA ALA A 18 -7.49 0.13 -7.82
C ALA A 18 -8.45 1.06 -7.06
N PRO A 19 -9.77 0.90 -7.24
CA PRO A 19 -10.74 1.70 -6.49
C PRO A 19 -10.67 1.39 -4.98
N SER A 20 -10.64 2.42 -4.13
CA SER A 20 -10.47 2.27 -2.68
C SER A 20 -11.58 1.45 -2.00
N PHE A 21 -12.77 1.36 -2.59
CA PHE A 21 -13.90 0.59 -2.05
C PHE A 21 -13.80 -0.93 -2.27
N GLY A 22 -12.82 -1.40 -3.05
CA GLY A 22 -12.54 -2.82 -3.26
C GLY A 22 -11.21 -3.27 -2.67
N ILE A 23 -10.60 -2.46 -1.80
CA ILE A 23 -9.32 -2.77 -1.16
C ILE A 23 -9.58 -3.51 0.14
N GLU A 24 -8.92 -4.65 0.30
CA GLU A 24 -8.90 -5.40 1.55
C GLU A 24 -8.00 -4.68 2.57
N TYR A 25 -8.28 -4.84 3.85
CA TYR A 25 -7.50 -4.26 4.95
C TYR A 25 -7.01 -5.36 5.89
N ASP A 26 -5.81 -5.21 6.44
CA ASP A 26 -5.30 -6.11 7.49
C ASP A 26 -5.99 -5.86 8.85
N ASP A 27 -5.66 -6.69 9.85
CA ASP A 27 -6.20 -6.58 11.21
C ASP A 27 -5.88 -5.26 11.94
N LEU A 28 -4.86 -4.52 11.48
CA LEU A 28 -4.49 -3.19 11.99
C LEU A 28 -5.18 -2.06 11.22
N GLY A 29 -5.93 -2.39 10.15
CA GLY A 29 -6.64 -1.44 9.30
C GLY A 29 -5.77 -0.81 8.21
N TYR A 30 -4.64 -1.42 7.84
CA TYR A 30 -3.85 -0.95 6.69
C TYR A 30 -4.29 -1.60 5.38
N PRO A 31 -4.35 -0.85 4.26
CA PRO A 31 -4.77 -1.39 2.97
C PRO A 31 -3.77 -2.42 2.44
N VAL A 32 -4.29 -3.56 1.98
CA VAL A 32 -3.52 -4.62 1.31
C VAL A 32 -3.57 -4.38 -0.20
N CYS A 33 -2.40 -4.37 -0.84
CA CYS A 33 -2.32 -4.21 -2.29
C CYS A 33 -2.91 -5.43 -3.02
N PRO A 34 -3.90 -5.27 -3.91
CA PRO A 34 -4.44 -6.39 -4.67
C PRO A 34 -3.49 -6.92 -5.76
N GLY A 35 -2.41 -6.19 -6.07
CA GLY A 35 -1.43 -6.57 -7.10
C GLY A 35 -0.28 -7.42 -6.56
N CYS A 36 0.29 -7.03 -5.42
CA CYS A 36 1.46 -7.71 -4.82
C CYS A 36 1.21 -8.27 -3.41
N ASP A 37 -0.01 -8.18 -2.89
CA ASP A 37 -0.43 -8.65 -1.55
C ASP A 37 0.33 -7.99 -0.38
N HIS A 38 1.06 -6.90 -0.65
CA HIS A 38 1.75 -6.15 0.39
C HIS A 38 0.84 -5.14 1.06
N VAL A 39 0.89 -5.13 2.39
CA VAL A 39 0.32 -4.08 3.24
C VAL A 39 1.00 -2.76 2.90
N VAL A 40 0.21 -1.75 2.52
CA VAL A 40 0.69 -0.40 2.22
C VAL A 40 0.42 0.51 3.41
N GLY A 41 1.48 1.01 4.03
CA GLY A 41 1.36 1.88 5.20
C GLY A 41 2.69 2.51 5.63
N PRO A 42 2.65 3.44 6.59
CA PRO A 42 3.86 4.07 7.13
C PRO A 42 4.84 3.06 7.74
N LEU A 43 4.33 1.92 8.22
CA LEU A 43 5.14 0.79 8.72
C LEU A 43 5.70 -0.07 7.57
N ALA A 44 4.99 -0.21 6.45
CA ALA A 44 5.48 -0.92 5.27
C ALA A 44 6.72 -0.23 4.68
N ARG A 45 6.70 1.11 4.62
CA ARG A 45 7.85 1.89 4.15
C ARG A 45 9.10 1.71 5.02
N ARG A 46 8.94 1.41 6.32
CA ARG A 46 10.08 1.07 7.20
C ARG A 46 10.71 -0.27 6.84
N ARG A 47 9.96 -1.24 6.30
CA ARG A 47 10.48 -2.54 5.87
C ARG A 47 11.29 -2.44 4.57
N ALA A 48 10.87 -1.56 3.66
CA ALA A 48 11.65 -1.21 2.47
C ALA A 48 12.96 -0.48 2.84
N ASP A 49 12.94 0.50 3.73
CA ASP A 49 14.16 1.23 4.19
C ASP A 49 15.12 0.33 4.99
N ALA A 50 14.60 -0.58 5.80
CA ALA A 50 15.41 -1.52 6.57
C ALA A 50 16.20 -2.52 5.69
N SER A 51 15.79 -2.70 4.43
CA SER A 51 16.48 -3.58 3.47
C SER A 51 17.72 -2.92 2.85
N THR A 52 17.83 -1.59 2.92
CA THR A 52 18.96 -0.81 2.35
C THR A 52 20.17 -0.75 3.28
N ARG A 53 20.02 -1.03 4.59
CA ARG A 53 21.12 -0.91 5.57
C ARG A 53 21.88 -2.20 5.85
N ARG A 54 21.78 -3.21 4.98
CA ARG A 54 22.47 -4.52 5.14
C ARG A 54 23.34 -4.89 3.94
N ARG A 55 23.98 -3.91 3.29
CA ARG A 55 25.04 -4.12 2.28
C ARG A 55 26.21 -3.15 2.46
N VAL A 56 26.81 -3.14 3.64
CA VAL A 56 28.23 -2.80 3.82
C VAL A 56 28.80 -3.84 4.78
N SER A 57 29.46 -4.85 4.22
CA SER A 57 30.38 -5.76 4.91
C SER A 57 31.47 -6.11 3.92
#